data_AF-H0QXG5-F1
#
_entry.id   AF-H0QXG5-F1
#
_cell.length_a   1.000
_cell.length_b   1.000
_cell.length_c   1.000
_cell.angle_alpha   90.00
_cell.angle_beta   90.00
_cell.angle_gamma   90.00
#
_symmetry.space_group_name_H-M   'P 1'
#
loop_
_entity.id
_entity.type
_entity.pdbx_description
1 polymer ?
#
loop_
_entity_poly.entity_id
_entity_poly.type
_entity_poly.pdbx_seq_one_letter_code
_entity_poly.pdbx_strand_id
1 'polypeptide(L)'
;MSTYGLVIIADLSSEVDGERLVDQVERALNDKDPSQANNLDWRSDPGPLGVQVSIDVPGAVTDSNEEQFFTGLPAGRAVLCVDGDEYGVTFSAWRLTGTQPDLVYLSHLNDPDIDDDGTDAGVAGRIRTGGQAVTELANLYGVSDKPLLSIEKNPTAVTDNLGVIGTPFDPWLDALNLQWPQL
;
A
#
# COMPACT_ATOMS: atom_id res chain seq x y z
N MET A 1 1.46 5.58 -21.49
CA MET A 1 2.26 4.47 -20.97
C MET A 1 1.51 4.01 -19.75
N SER A 2 0.95 2.81 -19.77
CA SER A 2 0.38 2.18 -18.57
C SER A 2 1.52 1.93 -17.60
N THR A 3 1.38 2.45 -16.39
CA THR A 3 2.46 2.51 -15.40
C THR A 3 1.96 1.78 -14.16
N TYR A 4 1.78 0.46 -14.30
CA TYR A 4 1.65 -0.44 -13.16
C TYR A 4 2.75 -0.12 -12.15
N GLY A 5 2.51 -0.30 -10.87
CA GLY A 5 3.55 -0.01 -9.90
C GLY A 5 3.19 -0.25 -8.46
N LEU A 6 4.20 -0.06 -7.62
CA LEU A 6 4.13 -0.23 -6.19
C LEU A 6 4.50 1.09 -5.52
N VAL A 7 3.62 1.61 -4.67
CA VAL A 7 3.96 2.69 -3.75
C VAL A 7 3.85 2.21 -2.32
N ILE A 8 4.85 2.54 -1.50
CA ILE A 8 4.86 2.31 -0.05
C ILE A 8 5.04 3.65 0.64
N ILE A 9 4.18 3.93 1.63
CA ILE A 9 4.32 5.09 2.53
C ILE A 9 4.36 4.56 3.95
N ALA A 10 5.50 4.70 4.63
CA ALA A 10 5.74 4.15 5.96
C ALA A 10 6.16 5.22 6.96
N ASP A 11 5.48 5.28 8.11
CA ASP A 11 5.90 6.09 9.25
C ASP A 11 6.74 5.22 10.19
N LEU A 12 8.00 5.61 10.39
CA LEU A 12 9.02 4.88 11.14
C LEU A 12 9.70 5.76 12.18
N SER A 13 10.39 5.15 13.14
CA SER A 13 11.06 5.85 14.25
C SER A 13 12.32 6.61 13.85
N SER A 14 13.00 6.21 12.78
CA SER A 14 14.26 6.82 12.37
C SER A 14 14.55 6.61 10.89
N GLU A 15 15.41 7.47 10.33
CA GLU A 15 15.89 7.35 8.94
C GLU A 15 16.62 6.03 8.68
N VAL A 16 17.35 5.50 9.68
CA VAL A 16 18.01 4.18 9.60
C VAL A 16 17.00 3.05 9.42
N ASP A 17 15.84 3.13 10.06
CA ASP A 17 14.76 2.17 9.86
C ASP A 17 14.15 2.31 8.45
N GLY A 18 14.16 3.53 7.91
CA GLY A 18 13.76 3.83 6.55
C GLY A 18 14.67 3.24 5.49
N GLU A 19 15.99 3.44 5.63
CA GLU A 19 16.99 2.80 4.78
C GLU A 19 16.86 1.28 4.84
N ARG A 20 16.58 0.72 6.03
CA ARG A 20 16.34 -0.72 6.19
C ARG A 20 15.09 -1.19 5.45
N LEU A 21 14.00 -0.43 5.45
CA LEU A 21 12.80 -0.74 4.67
C LEU A 21 13.13 -0.75 3.16
N VAL A 22 13.85 0.27 2.67
CA VAL A 22 14.27 0.36 1.26
C VAL A 22 15.10 -0.87 0.86
N ASP A 23 16.11 -1.22 1.66
CA ASP A 23 16.93 -2.43 1.48
C ASP A 23 16.09 -3.72 1.40
N GLN A 24 15.05 -3.82 2.23
CA GLN A 24 14.16 -4.99 2.28
C GLN A 24 13.27 -5.08 1.04
N VAL A 25 12.71 -3.94 0.60
CA VAL A 25 11.92 -3.86 -0.64
C VAL A 25 12.79 -4.19 -1.85
N GLU A 26 13.97 -3.59 -1.96
CA GLU A 26 14.90 -3.82 -3.07
C GLU A 26 15.29 -5.31 -3.17
N ARG A 27 15.62 -5.95 -2.05
CA ARG A 27 15.96 -7.39 -2.02
C ARG A 27 14.79 -8.28 -2.42
N ALA A 28 13.61 -8.03 -1.85
CA ALA A 28 12.44 -8.84 -2.12
C ALA A 28 11.98 -8.72 -3.59
N LEU A 29 12.13 -7.54 -4.21
CA LEU A 29 11.88 -7.36 -5.63
C LEU A 29 12.97 -8.00 -6.49
N ASN A 30 14.25 -7.85 -6.14
CA ASN A 30 15.37 -8.47 -6.86
C ASN A 30 15.31 -10.00 -6.90
N ASP A 31 14.90 -10.63 -5.80
CA ASP A 31 14.77 -12.09 -5.71
C ASP A 31 13.69 -12.64 -6.66
N LYS A 32 12.71 -11.81 -7.01
CA LYS A 32 11.62 -12.15 -7.93
C LYS A 32 11.96 -11.79 -9.37
N ASP A 33 12.31 -10.53 -9.60
CA ASP A 33 12.70 -10.00 -10.90
C ASP A 33 13.65 -8.81 -10.71
N PRO A 34 14.96 -9.00 -11.01
CA PRO A 34 15.95 -7.93 -10.89
C PRO A 34 15.62 -6.67 -11.69
N SER A 35 14.78 -6.75 -12.72
CA SER A 35 14.39 -5.58 -13.51
C SER A 35 13.45 -4.64 -12.74
N GLN A 36 12.67 -5.14 -11.78
CA GLN A 36 11.75 -4.33 -10.98
C GLN A 36 12.50 -3.45 -9.96
N ALA A 37 13.54 -3.99 -9.33
CA ALA A 37 14.32 -3.26 -8.33
C ALA A 37 15.10 -2.07 -8.92
N ASN A 38 15.46 -2.11 -10.21
CA ASN A 38 16.25 -1.04 -10.85
C ASN A 38 15.53 0.30 -10.98
N ASN A 39 14.20 0.31 -10.83
CA ASN A 39 13.38 1.52 -10.95
C ASN A 39 12.92 2.05 -9.58
N LEU A 40 13.42 1.48 -8.48
CA LEU A 40 13.07 1.94 -7.14
C LEU A 40 13.59 3.36 -6.92
N ASP A 41 12.67 4.27 -6.66
CA ASP A 41 12.96 5.61 -6.15
C ASP A 41 12.38 5.77 -4.75
N TRP A 42 13.04 6.55 -3.91
CA TRP A 42 12.58 6.76 -2.55
C TRP A 42 13.05 8.09 -1.97
N ARG A 43 12.27 8.56 -0.99
CA ARG A 43 12.65 9.71 -0.16
C ARG A 43 12.21 9.52 1.28
N SER A 44 12.87 10.24 2.17
CA SER A 44 12.50 10.36 3.58
C SER A 44 12.15 11.81 3.91
N ASP A 45 11.04 12.01 4.60
CA ASP A 45 10.58 13.30 5.10
C ASP A 45 10.32 13.21 6.62
N PRO A 46 10.32 14.33 7.38
CA PRO A 46 9.86 14.32 8.77
C PRO A 46 8.42 13.80 8.88
N GLY A 47 8.21 12.77 9.71
CA GLY A 47 6.93 12.08 9.84
C GLY A 47 6.38 12.10 11.27
N PRO A 48 5.10 11.71 11.46
CA PRO A 48 4.43 11.71 12.76
C PRO A 48 5.07 10.78 13.81
N LEU A 49 5.83 9.77 13.39
CA LEU A 49 6.55 8.84 14.27
C LEU A 49 8.06 9.07 14.32
N GLY A 50 8.57 10.05 13.56
CA GLY A 50 10.00 10.30 13.36
C GLY A 50 10.27 10.65 11.90
N VAL A 51 10.21 9.63 11.03
CA VAL A 51 10.38 9.75 9.59
C VAL A 51 9.18 9.16 8.85
N GLN A 52 8.82 9.74 7.72
CA GLN A 52 7.93 9.15 6.74
C GLN A 52 8.76 8.81 5.49
N VAL A 53 8.76 7.55 5.12
CA VAL A 53 9.49 7.03 3.95
C VAL A 53 8.48 6.76 2.86
N SER A 54 8.74 7.32 1.68
CA SER A 54 7.96 7.04 0.48
C SER A 54 8.85 6.30 -0.51
N ILE A 55 8.38 5.17 -1.01
CA ILE A 55 9.05 4.36 -2.04
C ILE A 55 8.09 4.24 -3.20
N ASP A 56 8.55 4.53 -4.41
CA ASP A 56 7.85 4.26 -5.66
C ASP A 56 8.69 3.28 -6.50
N VAL A 57 8.04 2.23 -6.99
CA VAL A 57 8.66 1.25 -7.86
C VAL A 57 7.77 1.03 -9.09
N PRO A 58 7.97 1.83 -10.14
CA PRO A 58 7.26 1.66 -11.41
C PRO A 58 7.53 0.28 -12.02
N GLY A 59 6.46 -0.39 -12.43
CA GLY A 59 6.45 -1.71 -13.04
C GLY A 59 6.52 -2.88 -12.05
N ALA A 60 6.57 -2.62 -10.74
CA ALA A 60 6.63 -3.67 -9.74
C ALA A 60 5.24 -4.12 -9.28
N VAL A 61 5.11 -5.43 -9.05
CA VAL A 61 3.95 -6.06 -8.41
C VAL A 61 4.44 -7.03 -7.33
N THR A 62 3.66 -7.19 -6.27
CA THR A 62 4.12 -7.84 -5.03
C THR A 62 3.85 -9.34 -4.96
N ASP A 63 2.93 -9.87 -5.80
CA ASP A 63 2.43 -11.26 -5.79
C ASP A 63 2.18 -11.79 -4.37
N SER A 64 1.54 -10.98 -3.53
CA SER A 64 1.20 -11.33 -2.15
C SER A 64 2.37 -11.55 -1.17
N ASN A 65 3.58 -11.08 -1.49
CA ASN A 65 4.77 -11.21 -0.62
C ASN A 65 5.09 -9.95 0.21
N GLU A 66 4.16 -9.01 0.36
CA GLU A 66 4.40 -7.70 0.98
C GLU A 66 4.86 -7.81 2.45
N GLU A 67 4.51 -8.90 3.13
CA GLU A 67 4.94 -9.18 4.51
C GLU A 67 6.48 -9.15 4.64
N GLN A 68 7.20 -9.56 3.60
CA GLN A 68 8.67 -9.60 3.61
C GLN A 68 9.28 -8.19 3.63
N PHE A 69 8.60 -7.19 3.08
CA PHE A 69 9.05 -5.80 3.11
C PHE A 69 9.12 -5.24 4.54
N PHE A 70 8.28 -5.77 5.42
CA PHE A 70 8.01 -5.19 6.74
C PHE A 70 8.53 -6.05 7.89
N THR A 71 8.95 -7.29 7.63
CA THR A 71 9.37 -8.23 8.66
C THR A 71 10.62 -7.73 9.41
N GLY A 72 10.51 -7.67 10.73
CA GLY A 72 11.58 -7.25 11.64
C GLY A 72 11.86 -5.75 11.67
N LEU A 73 11.06 -4.91 10.99
CA LEU A 73 11.07 -3.46 11.18
C LEU A 73 10.49 -3.11 12.55
N PRO A 74 11.01 -2.06 13.22
CA PRO A 74 10.51 -1.63 14.53
C PRO A 74 9.05 -1.13 14.47
N ALA A 75 8.53 -0.75 15.64
CA ALA A 75 7.16 -0.26 15.75
C ALA A 75 6.92 0.95 14.82
N GLY A 76 5.82 0.89 14.07
CA GLY A 76 5.49 1.84 13.03
C GLY A 76 4.23 1.44 12.27
N ARG A 77 4.00 2.07 11.12
CA ARG A 77 2.86 1.76 10.26
C ARG A 77 3.22 2.01 8.81
N ALA A 78 2.60 1.28 7.90
CA ALA A 78 2.78 1.47 6.46
C ALA A 78 1.47 1.29 5.71
N VAL A 79 1.32 2.00 4.60
CA VAL A 79 0.38 1.65 3.54
C VAL A 79 1.16 1.24 2.30
N LEU A 80 0.52 0.38 1.52
CA LEU A 80 1.05 -0.13 0.27
C LEU A 80 -0.07 -0.11 -0.78
N CYS A 81 0.23 0.53 -1.90
CA CYS A 81 -0.62 0.70 -3.06
C CYS A 81 -0.02 -0.11 -4.21
N VAL A 82 -0.73 -1.11 -4.72
CA VAL A 82 -0.37 -1.84 -5.94
C VAL A 82 -1.32 -1.42 -7.04
N ASP A 83 -0.79 -0.77 -8.05
CA ASP A 83 -1.52 -0.31 -9.23
C ASP A 83 -1.45 -1.37 -10.34
N GLY A 84 -2.58 -2.02 -10.58
CA GLY A 84 -2.82 -2.93 -11.69
C GLY A 84 -3.32 -2.20 -12.94
N ASP A 85 -3.16 -0.88 -13.02
CA ASP A 85 -3.58 0.00 -14.12
C ASP A 85 -5.11 -0.03 -14.32
N GLU A 86 -5.58 -0.21 -15.55
CA GLU A 86 -7.00 -0.30 -15.86
C GLU A 86 -7.67 -1.57 -15.30
N TYR A 87 -6.90 -2.58 -14.85
CA TYR A 87 -7.44 -3.85 -14.39
C TYR A 87 -7.91 -3.86 -12.93
N GLY A 88 -7.31 -2.99 -12.10
CA GLY A 88 -7.66 -2.92 -10.68
C GLY A 88 -6.51 -2.43 -9.81
N VAL A 89 -6.81 -2.27 -8.52
CA VAL A 89 -5.85 -1.81 -7.52
C VAL A 89 -5.96 -2.60 -6.22
N THR A 90 -4.84 -2.71 -5.52
CA THR A 90 -4.80 -3.24 -4.16
C THR A 90 -4.27 -2.19 -3.20
N PHE A 91 -5.04 -1.91 -2.15
CA PHE A 91 -4.62 -1.05 -1.06
C PHE A 91 -4.51 -1.88 0.22
N SER A 92 -3.34 -1.86 0.86
CA SER A 92 -3.13 -2.55 2.13
C SER A 92 -2.49 -1.65 3.17
N ALA A 93 -2.82 -1.88 4.44
CA ALA A 93 -2.26 -1.16 5.57
C ALA A 93 -1.72 -2.13 6.61
N TRP A 94 -0.55 -1.81 7.14
CA TRP A 94 0.26 -2.70 7.98
C TRP A 94 0.64 -2.01 9.27
N ARG A 95 0.49 -2.72 10.38
CA ARG A 95 1.07 -2.33 11.67
C ARG A 95 2.42 -3.04 11.81
N LEU A 96 3.46 -2.27 12.08
CA LEU A 96 4.81 -2.78 12.28
C LEU A 96 5.03 -2.98 13.79
N THR A 97 5.63 -4.11 14.18
CA THR A 97 5.68 -4.56 15.59
C THR A 97 7.08 -4.84 16.11
N GLY A 98 8.13 -4.75 15.28
CA GLY A 98 9.47 -5.24 15.61
C GLY A 98 9.74 -6.70 15.24
N THR A 99 8.69 -7.47 14.92
CA THR A 99 8.81 -8.90 14.56
C THR A 99 8.00 -9.19 13.31
N GLN A 100 6.80 -9.76 13.44
CA GLN A 100 5.90 -10.02 12.34
C GLN A 100 4.95 -8.82 12.16
N PRO A 101 4.83 -8.26 10.94
CA PRO A 101 3.92 -7.16 10.68
C PRO A 101 2.48 -7.68 10.64
N ASP A 102 1.54 -6.90 11.15
CA ASP A 102 0.12 -7.24 11.10
C ASP A 102 -0.54 -6.53 9.92
N LEU A 103 -1.12 -7.29 8.99
CA LEU A 103 -2.00 -6.73 7.96
C LEU A 103 -3.31 -6.26 8.61
N VAL A 104 -3.53 -4.96 8.73
CA VAL A 104 -4.72 -4.40 9.42
C VAL A 104 -5.90 -4.26 8.47
N TYR A 105 -5.62 -3.87 7.23
CA TYR A 105 -6.63 -3.64 6.21
C TYR A 105 -6.08 -4.07 4.86
N LEU A 106 -6.93 -4.70 4.04
CA LEU A 106 -6.62 -5.02 2.66
C LEU A 106 -7.89 -4.97 1.84
N SER A 107 -7.92 -4.07 0.86
CA SER A 107 -8.97 -3.96 -0.13
C SER A 107 -8.39 -4.17 -1.52
N HIS A 108 -9.14 -4.86 -2.35
CA HIS A 108 -8.85 -5.07 -3.75
C HIS A 108 -10.09 -4.69 -4.55
N LEU A 109 -9.92 -3.84 -5.56
CA LEU A 109 -10.99 -3.37 -6.42
C LEU A 109 -10.57 -3.56 -7.87
N ASN A 110 -11.43 -4.22 -8.64
CA ASN A 110 -11.22 -4.46 -10.06
C ASN A 110 -12.05 -3.52 -10.92
N ASP A 111 -11.69 -3.44 -12.19
CA ASP A 111 -12.58 -2.89 -13.21
C ASP A 111 -13.92 -3.64 -13.21
N PRO A 112 -15.06 -2.94 -13.02
CA PRO A 112 -16.38 -3.57 -13.00
C PRO A 112 -16.81 -4.15 -14.36
N ASP A 113 -16.18 -3.74 -15.46
CA ASP A 113 -16.47 -4.19 -16.83
C ASP A 113 -15.61 -5.38 -17.26
N ILE A 114 -14.62 -5.78 -16.44
CA ILE A 114 -13.78 -6.95 -16.69
C ILE A 114 -14.38 -8.15 -15.95
N ASP A 115 -14.89 -9.12 -16.71
CA ASP A 115 -15.27 -10.47 -16.26
C ASP A 115 -13.99 -11.27 -15.94
N ASP A 116 -13.22 -10.81 -14.96
CA ASP A 116 -12.22 -11.64 -14.31
C ASP A 116 -12.84 -12.17 -13.02
N ASP A 117 -12.72 -13.47 -12.77
CA ASP A 117 -13.01 -13.99 -11.42
C ASP A 117 -12.02 -13.42 -10.39
N GLY A 118 -10.92 -12.82 -10.89
CA GLY A 118 -10.61 -11.40 -10.73
C GLY A 118 -9.84 -11.02 -9.49
N THR A 119 -9.91 -11.84 -8.47
CA THR A 119 -8.96 -11.72 -7.38
C THR A 119 -7.95 -12.84 -7.59
N ASP A 120 -6.69 -12.51 -7.87
CA ASP A 120 -5.60 -13.48 -7.71
C ASP A 120 -5.86 -14.23 -6.40
N ALA A 121 -5.93 -15.57 -6.45
CA ALA A 121 -6.34 -16.38 -5.30
C ALA A 121 -5.50 -16.06 -4.05
N GLY A 122 -4.26 -15.57 -4.25
CA GLY A 122 -3.41 -15.02 -3.19
C GLY A 122 -3.99 -13.79 -2.48
N VAL A 123 -4.60 -12.85 -3.20
CA VAL A 123 -5.23 -11.64 -2.65
C VAL A 123 -6.59 -11.96 -2.01
N ALA A 124 -7.38 -12.87 -2.62
CA ALA A 124 -8.74 -13.20 -2.19
C ALA A 124 -8.77 -13.75 -0.75
N GLY A 125 -7.81 -14.62 -0.42
CA GLY A 125 -7.67 -15.20 0.91
C GLY A 125 -7.17 -14.22 1.99
N ARG A 126 -6.76 -13.01 1.59
CA ARG A 126 -6.14 -12.00 2.45
C ARG A 126 -6.97 -10.72 2.60
N ILE A 127 -8.09 -10.58 1.88
CA ILE A 127 -9.00 -9.44 2.00
C ILE A 127 -9.38 -9.23 3.47
N ARG A 128 -9.15 -8.01 3.96
CA ARG A 128 -9.47 -7.58 5.33
C ARG A 128 -10.19 -6.24 5.23
N THR A 129 -11.50 -6.31 5.09
CA THR A 129 -12.43 -5.17 4.95
C THR A 129 -13.53 -5.24 6.00
N GLY A 130 -14.41 -4.24 6.02
CA GLY A 130 -15.57 -4.15 6.89
C GLY A 130 -15.28 -3.39 8.19
N GLY A 131 -16.34 -3.21 8.98
CA GLY A 131 -16.36 -2.31 10.14
C GLY A 131 -15.21 -2.48 11.13
N GLN A 132 -14.81 -3.73 11.42
CA GLN A 132 -13.69 -4.00 12.33
C GLN A 132 -12.35 -3.58 11.72
N ALA A 133 -12.04 -4.03 10.50
CA ALA A 133 -10.77 -3.70 9.83
C ALA A 133 -10.62 -2.19 9.62
N VAL A 134 -11.71 -1.51 9.23
CA VAL A 134 -11.73 -0.05 9.10
C VAL A 134 -11.52 0.65 10.44
N THR A 135 -12.13 0.16 11.52
CA THR A 135 -11.90 0.72 12.86
C THR A 135 -10.44 0.56 13.29
N GLU A 136 -9.84 -0.60 13.02
CA GLU A 136 -8.43 -0.84 13.34
C GLU A 136 -7.49 0.03 12.50
N LEU A 137 -7.78 0.22 11.21
CA LEU A 137 -7.05 1.13 10.32
C LEU A 137 -7.15 2.59 10.79
N ALA A 138 -8.37 3.04 11.11
CA ALA A 138 -8.61 4.39 11.60
C ALA A 138 -7.87 4.66 12.91
N ASN A 139 -7.86 3.69 13.83
CA ASN A 139 -7.08 3.77 15.07
C ASN A 139 -5.57 3.79 14.82
N LEU A 140 -5.07 3.00 13.85
CA LEU A 140 -3.65 2.99 13.47
C LEU A 140 -3.19 4.36 12.95
N TYR A 141 -4.05 5.06 12.22
CA TYR A 141 -3.75 6.38 11.65
C TYR A 141 -4.17 7.56 12.53
N GLY A 142 -4.99 7.33 13.56
CA GLY A 142 -5.53 8.38 14.42
C GLY A 142 -6.58 9.24 13.72
N VAL A 143 -7.37 8.64 12.82
CA VAL A 143 -8.36 9.30 11.97
C VAL A 143 -9.79 8.79 12.22
N SER A 144 -10.76 9.37 11.52
CA SER A 144 -12.16 8.91 11.54
C SER A 144 -12.33 7.66 10.68
N ASP A 145 -13.17 6.72 11.11
CA ASP A 145 -13.55 5.51 10.36
C ASP A 145 -14.54 5.80 9.22
N LYS A 146 -15.30 6.90 9.32
CA LYS A 146 -16.38 7.24 8.38
C LYS A 146 -15.94 7.38 6.91
N PRO A 147 -14.85 8.08 6.57
CA PRO A 147 -14.41 8.20 5.18
C PRO A 147 -14.02 6.83 4.61
N LEU A 148 -13.27 6.03 5.37
CA LEU A 148 -12.86 4.68 5.00
C LEU A 148 -14.06 3.75 4.75
N LEU A 149 -15.06 3.76 5.64
CA LEU A 149 -16.31 3.01 5.44
C LEU A 149 -17.12 3.49 4.23
N SER A 150 -16.96 4.74 3.83
CA SER A 150 -17.67 5.30 2.66
C SER A 150 -17.08 4.76 1.36
N ILE A 151 -15.75 4.53 1.31
CA ILE A 151 -15.06 3.91 0.18
C ILE A 151 -15.56 2.47 -0.02
N GLU A 152 -15.65 1.67 1.05
CA GLU A 152 -16.14 0.28 0.95
C GLU A 152 -17.60 0.19 0.47
N LYS A 153 -18.43 1.16 0.86
CA LYS A 153 -19.86 1.17 0.48
C LYS A 153 -20.08 1.66 -0.94
N ASN A 154 -19.22 2.56 -1.41
CA ASN A 154 -19.28 3.11 -2.75
C ASN A 154 -17.86 3.36 -3.29
N PRO A 155 -17.26 2.36 -3.96
CA PRO A 155 -15.89 2.44 -4.44
C PRO A 155 -15.73 3.25 -5.74
N THR A 156 -16.78 3.93 -6.24
CA THR A 156 -16.75 4.60 -7.55
C THR A 156 -15.64 5.64 -7.66
N ALA A 157 -15.31 6.34 -6.56
CA ALA A 157 -14.18 7.28 -6.54
C ALA A 157 -12.82 6.61 -6.83
N VAL A 158 -12.71 5.30 -6.62
CA VAL A 158 -11.54 4.48 -6.98
C VAL A 158 -11.72 3.90 -8.39
N THR A 159 -12.81 3.17 -8.63
CA THR A 159 -13.01 2.42 -9.88
C THR A 159 -13.13 3.31 -11.11
N ASP A 160 -13.73 4.50 -10.99
CA ASP A 160 -13.88 5.45 -12.10
C ASP A 160 -12.53 6.10 -12.51
N ASN A 161 -11.48 5.93 -11.69
CA ASN A 161 -10.16 6.50 -11.91
C ASN A 161 -9.07 5.47 -12.23
N LEU A 162 -9.43 4.18 -12.41
CA LEU A 162 -8.47 3.15 -12.83
C LEU A 162 -7.76 3.57 -14.14
N GLY A 163 -6.50 3.16 -14.28
CA GLY A 163 -5.63 3.58 -15.39
C GLY A 163 -5.07 5.00 -15.29
N VAL A 164 -5.36 5.74 -14.20
CA VAL A 164 -4.72 7.03 -13.88
C VAL A 164 -3.77 6.84 -12.70
N ILE A 165 -2.48 7.11 -12.90
CA ILE A 165 -1.46 6.87 -11.86
C ILE A 165 -1.80 7.62 -10.56
N GLY A 166 -1.84 6.89 -9.46
CA GLY A 166 -2.03 7.43 -8.11
C GLY A 166 -3.47 7.81 -7.75
N THR A 167 -4.24 8.36 -8.69
CA THR A 167 -5.61 8.86 -8.43
C THR A 167 -6.60 7.83 -7.84
N PRO A 168 -6.60 6.55 -8.25
CA PRO A 168 -7.40 5.50 -7.58
C PRO A 168 -7.14 5.40 -6.08
N PHE A 169 -5.96 5.79 -5.60
CA PHE A 169 -5.58 5.67 -4.21
C PHE A 169 -5.92 6.90 -3.36
N ASP A 170 -6.17 8.05 -3.99
CA ASP A 170 -6.49 9.31 -3.31
C ASP A 170 -7.60 9.17 -2.25
N PRO A 171 -8.73 8.44 -2.48
CA PRO A 171 -9.76 8.28 -1.47
C PRO A 171 -9.24 7.67 -0.16
N TRP A 172 -8.36 6.66 -0.24
CA TRP A 172 -7.76 6.05 0.95
C TRP A 172 -6.68 6.94 1.54
N LEU A 173 -5.80 7.51 0.72
CA LEU A 173 -4.69 8.34 1.20
C LEU A 173 -5.21 9.59 1.91
N ASP A 174 -6.18 10.29 1.33
CA ASP A 174 -6.83 11.45 1.94
C ASP A 174 -7.51 11.09 3.27
N ALA A 175 -8.19 9.95 3.33
CA ALA A 175 -8.84 9.47 4.55
C ALA A 175 -7.84 9.20 5.69
N LEU A 176 -6.59 8.88 5.36
CA LEU A 176 -5.49 8.63 6.31
C LEU A 176 -4.60 9.85 6.55
N ASN A 177 -4.91 11.01 5.95
CA ASN A 177 -4.05 12.20 5.90
C ASN A 177 -2.65 11.91 5.31
N LEU A 178 -2.61 11.07 4.29
CA LEU A 178 -1.44 10.78 3.48
C LEU A 178 -1.59 11.44 2.10
N GLN A 179 -0.50 11.49 1.34
CA GLN A 179 -0.51 12.00 -0.02
C GLN A 179 0.26 11.05 -0.92
N TRP A 180 -0.16 10.94 -2.18
CA TRP A 180 0.66 10.26 -3.18
C TRP A 180 2.05 10.93 -3.25
N PRO A 181 3.14 10.17 -3.19
CA PRO A 181 4.47 10.77 -3.15
C PRO A 181 4.82 11.43 -4.49
N GLN A 182 5.58 12.52 -4.42
CA GLN A 182 6.16 13.19 -5.59
C GLN A 182 7.65 12.86 -5.63
N LEU A 183 7.98 11.72 -6.24
CA LEU A 183 9.34 11.24 -6.45
C LEU A 183 9.84 11.67 -7.84
#